data_AF-A0A9D6UWS9-F1
#
_entry.id   AF-A0A9D6UWS9-F1
#
_cell.length_a   1.000
_cell.length_b   1.000
_cell.length_c   1.000
_cell.angle_alpha   90.00
_cell.angle_beta   90.00
_cell.angle_gamma   90.00
#
_symmetry.space_group_name_H-M   'P 1'
#
loop_
_entity.id
_entity.type
_entity.pdbx_description
1 polymer ?
#
loop_
_entity_poly.entity_id
_entity_poly.type
_entity_poly.pdbx_seq_one_letter_code
_entity_poly.pdbx_strand_id
1 'polypeptide(L)' 'MEPNQNPVPAGEAPKRSFGPAIGIIVIVILLIIGAFYVWGGKLSEEKAPAGADDVSSIEADLSGTDTQIDLSGLDTIE' A
#
# COMPACT_ATOMS: atom_id res chain seq x y z
N MET A 1 -77.17 0.81 23.97
CA MET A 1 -75.78 1.22 24.31
C MET A 1 -74.88 0.52 23.31
N GLU A 2 -74.42 1.24 22.29
CA GLU A 2 -73.57 0.67 21.24
C GLU A 2 -72.11 0.69 21.69
N PRO A 3 -71.34 -0.40 21.48
CA PRO A 3 -69.94 -0.44 21.88
C PRO A 3 -69.11 0.44 20.94
N ASN A 4 -68.43 1.43 21.51
CA ASN A 4 -67.47 2.28 20.81
C ASN A 4 -66.26 1.44 20.37
N GLN A 5 -66.20 1.11 19.09
CA GLN A 5 -65.05 0.45 18.47
C GLN A 5 -64.09 1.51 17.91
N ASN A 6 -63.31 2.14 18.78
CA ASN A 6 -62.17 2.91 18.34
C ASN A 6 -61.04 1.93 17.94
N PRO A 7 -60.53 1.95 16.70
CA PRO A 7 -59.47 1.04 16.30
C PRO A 7 -58.19 1.35 17.09
N VAL A 8 -57.66 0.35 17.77
CA VAL A 8 -56.36 0.43 18.46
C VAL A 8 -55.28 0.49 17.37
N PRO A 9 -54.36 1.47 17.38
CA PRO A 9 -53.30 1.55 16.39
C PRO A 9 -52.46 0.28 16.46
N ALA A 10 -52.45 -0.48 15.37
CA ALA A 10 -51.61 -1.66 15.21
C ALA A 10 -50.15 -1.21 15.32
N GLY A 11 -49.45 -1.71 16.33
CA GLY A 11 -48.05 -1.38 16.59
C GLY A 11 -47.20 -1.52 15.33
N GLU A 12 -46.46 -0.47 15.01
CA GLU A 12 -45.64 -0.39 13.80
C GLU A 12 -44.64 -1.56 13.76
N ALA A 13 -44.62 -2.28 12.63
CA ALA A 13 -43.70 -3.39 12.41
C ALA A 13 -42.24 -2.91 12.50
N PRO A 14 -41.34 -3.68 13.12
CA PRO A 14 -39.96 -3.25 13.34
C PRO A 14 -39.25 -3.01 12.00
N LYS A 15 -38.89 -1.75 11.73
CA LYS A 15 -38.07 -1.37 10.57
C LYS A 15 -36.65 -1.90 10.76
N ARG A 16 -36.26 -2.85 9.91
CA ARG A 16 -34.88 -3.36 9.86
C ARG A 16 -33.95 -2.25 9.36
N SER A 17 -32.99 -1.85 10.18
CA SER A 17 -32.00 -0.82 9.83
C SER A 17 -30.79 -1.42 9.10
N PHE A 18 -30.50 -0.95 7.89
CA PHE A 18 -29.36 -1.38 7.07
C PHE A 18 -28.07 -0.57 7.28
N GLY A 19 -28.08 0.43 8.18
CA GLY A 19 -26.92 1.29 8.44
C GLY A 19 -25.64 0.51 8.79
N PRO A 20 -25.67 -0.44 9.75
CA PRO A 20 -24.50 -1.24 10.10
C PRO A 20 -24.01 -2.14 8.96
N ALA A 21 -24.93 -2.68 8.15
CA ALA A 21 -24.57 -3.54 7.02
C ALA A 21 -23.78 -2.77 5.97
N ILE A 22 -24.19 -1.54 5.64
CA ILE A 22 -23.45 -0.65 4.75
C ILE A 22 -22.07 -0.32 5.31
N GLY A 23 -21.97 -0.05 6.62
CA GLY A 23 -20.69 0.27 7.26
C GLY A 23 -19.68 -0.87 7.17
N ILE A 24 -20.12 -2.11 7.41
CA ILE A 24 -19.27 -3.30 7.31
C ILE A 24 -18.76 -3.48 5.88
N ILE A 25 -19.61 -3.29 4.87
CA ILE A 25 -19.23 -3.45 3.46
C ILE A 25 -18.09 -2.49 3.08
N VAL A 26 -18.18 -1.22 3.50
CA VAL A 26 -17.13 -0.22 3.22
C VAL A 26 -15.80 -0.60 3.88
N ILE A 27 -15.84 -1.05 5.14
CA ILE A 27 -14.63 -1.47 5.87
C ILE A 27 -13.98 -2.68 5.18
N VAL A 28 -14.78 -3.68 4.79
CA VAL A 28 -14.28 -4.89 4.11
C VAL A 28 -13.58 -4.54 2.79
N ILE A 29 -14.16 -3.63 1.99
CA ILE A 29 -13.53 -3.19 0.72
C ILE A 29 -12.18 -2.52 0.99
N LEU A 30 -12.10 -1.63 1.97
CA LEU A 30 -10.84 -0.97 2.34
C LEU A 30 -9.78 -1.98 2.81
N LEU A 31 -10.18 -3.00 3.56
CA LEU A 31 -9.26 -4.06 4.00
C LEU A 31 -8.77 -4.92 2.83
N ILE A 32 -9.64 -5.27 1.88
CA ILE A 32 -9.23 -6.01 0.69
C ILE A 32 -8.24 -5.19 -0.13
N ILE A 33 -8.55 -3.91 -0.39
CA ILE A 33 -7.66 -3.02 -1.14
C ILE A 33 -6.34 -2.84 -0.40
N GLY A 34 -6.36 -2.61 0.92
CA GLY A 34 -5.15 -2.45 1.73
C GLY A 34 -4.29 -3.70 1.75
N ALA A 35 -4.88 -4.87 1.96
CA ALA A 35 -4.17 -6.15 1.94
C ALA A 35 -3.61 -6.45 0.54
N PHE A 36 -4.39 -6.20 -0.51
CA PHE A 36 -3.96 -6.40 -1.89
C PHE A 36 -2.93 -5.36 -2.34
N TYR A 37 -2.94 -4.15 -1.78
CA TYR A 37 -1.93 -3.13 -2.05
C TYR A 37 -0.58 -3.51 -1.41
N VAL A 38 -0.61 -3.94 -0.15
CA VAL A 38 0.60 -4.38 0.58
C VAL A 38 1.22 -5.64 -0.04
N TRP A 39 0.41 -6.60 -0.47
CA TRP A 39 0.91 -7.83 -1.08
C TRP A 39 1.06 -7.78 -2.60
N GLY A 40 0.26 -6.97 -3.30
CA GLY A 40 0.29 -6.85 -4.76
C GLY A 40 1.53 -6.13 -5.29
N GLY A 41 2.08 -5.18 -4.52
CA GLY A 41 3.36 -4.55 -4.85
C GLY A 41 4.54 -5.54 -4.87
N LYS A 42 4.44 -6.66 -4.14
CA LYS A 42 5.49 -7.68 -4.06
C LYS A 42 5.53 -8.61 -5.30
N LEU A 43 4.53 -8.58 -6.17
CA LEU A 43 4.49 -9.40 -7.39
C LEU A 43 5.04 -8.65 -8.62
N SER A 44 5.41 -7.38 -8.46
CA SER A 44 6.05 -6.56 -9.51
C SER A 44 7.52 -6.28 -9.21
N GLU A 45 8.17 -7.12 -8.41
CA GLU A 45 9.63 -7.15 -8.26
C GLU A 45 10.31 -7.78 -9.50
N GLU A 46 9.92 -7.28 -10.67
CA GLU A 46 10.72 -7.27 -11.90
C GLU A 46 10.69 -5.87 -12.56
N LYS A 47 10.19 -4.85 -11.85
CA LYS A 47 10.53 -3.44 -12.12
C LYS A 47 11.16 -2.86 -10.88
N ALA A 48 12.49 -2.89 -10.89
CA ALA A 48 13.36 -2.29 -9.89
C ALA A 48 12.86 -0.90 -9.43
N PRO A 49 12.84 -0.63 -8.11
CA PRO A 49 12.84 0.75 -7.66
C PRO A 49 14.19 1.37 -8.03
N ALA A 50 14.20 2.14 -9.12
CA ALA A 50 15.29 3.07 -9.40
C ALA A 50 15.45 4.00 -8.18
N GLY A 51 16.50 3.80 -7.39
CA GLY A 51 16.76 4.58 -6.17
C GLY A 51 17.46 3.84 -5.04
N ALA A 52 17.61 2.51 -5.10
CA ALA A 52 18.42 1.76 -4.13
C ALA A 52 19.61 1.01 -4.77
N ASP A 53 19.51 0.65 -6.06
CA ASP A 53 20.57 -0.07 -6.79
C ASP A 53 21.75 0.82 -7.20
N ASP A 54 21.60 2.15 -7.17
CA ASP A 54 22.67 3.06 -7.58
C ASP A 54 23.87 2.99 -6.63
N VAL A 55 23.66 2.90 -5.31
CA VAL A 55 24.77 2.90 -4.33
C VAL A 55 25.58 1.60 -4.43
N SER A 56 24.92 0.45 -4.51
CA SER A 56 25.61 -0.84 -4.65
C SER A 56 26.34 -0.98 -5.99
N SER A 57 25.80 -0.39 -7.06
CA SER A 57 26.42 -0.40 -8.39
C SER A 57 27.65 0.53 -8.44
N ILE A 58 27.57 1.68 -7.78
CA ILE A 58 28.68 2.64 -7.64
C ILE A 58 29.82 2.04 -6.80
N GLU A 59 29.51 1.31 -5.71
CA GLU A 59 30.53 0.65 -4.89
C GLU A 59 31.24 -0.49 -5.64
N ALA A 60 30.52 -1.26 -6.45
CA ALA A 60 31.12 -2.32 -7.27
C ALA A 60 32.07 -1.73 -8.34
N ASP A 61 31.67 -0.66 -9.02
CA ASP A 61 32.48 0.04 -10.03
C ASP A 61 33.72 0.73 -9.43
N LEU A 62 33.58 1.32 -8.23
CA LEU A 62 34.70 1.88 -7.46
C LEU A 62 35.66 0.82 -6.93
N SER A 63 35.18 -0.36 -6.52
CA SER A 63 36.06 -1.45 -6.07
C SER A 63 36.84 -2.11 -7.22
N GLY A 64 36.26 -2.10 -8.42
CA GLY A 64 36.94 -2.54 -9.65
C GLY A 64 37.88 -1.48 -10.22
N THR A 65 37.65 -0.20 -9.90
CA THR A 65 38.55 0.91 -10.20
C THR A 65 39.63 1.01 -9.12
N ASP A 66 40.44 -0.05 -9.04
CA ASP A 66 41.71 -0.07 -8.33
C ASP A 66 42.52 1.12 -8.88
N THR A 67 42.64 2.17 -8.07
CA THR A 67 43.23 3.45 -8.46
C THR A 67 44.76 3.28 -8.50
N GLN A 68 45.22 2.48 -9.46
CA GLN A 68 46.61 2.42 -9.89
C GLN A 68 46.88 3.70 -10.69
N ILE A 69 46.97 4.83 -9.98
CA ILE A 69 47.59 6.01 -10.57
C ILE A 69 49.06 5.63 -10.73
N ASP A 70 49.46 5.36 -11.97
CA ASP A 70 50.84 5.09 -12.31
C ASP A 70 51.63 6.41 -12.25
N LEU A 71 52.21 6.70 -11.08
CA LEU A 71 53.07 7.86 -10.84
C LEU A 71 54.53 7.61 -11.30
N SER A 72 54.84 6.50 -11.96
CA SER A 72 56.20 6.18 -12.41
C SER A 72 56.77 7.18 -13.44
N GLY A 73 55.92 8.01 -14.06
CA GLY A 73 56.31 9.04 -15.02
C GLY A 73 56.57 10.44 -14.45
N LEU A 74 56.37 10.69 -13.14
CA LEU A 74 56.46 12.05 -12.59
C LEU A 74 57.89 12.51 -12.20
N ASP A 75 58.86 11.60 -12.21
CA ASP A 75 60.26 11.89 -11.80
C ASP A 75 61.14 12.44 -12.94
N THR A 76 60.58 12.60 -14.16
CA THR A 76 61.33 13.08 -15.35
C THR A 76 60.91 14.49 -15.74
N ILE A 77 60.98 15.43 -14.80
CA ILE A 77 60.93 16.87 -15.10
C ILE A 77 62.05 17.56 -14.31
N GLU A 78 63.28 17.46 -14.82
CA GLU A 78 64.40 18.36 -14.51
C GLU A 78 65.04 18.86 -15.81
#